data_AF-A0A2G3J4K4-F1
#
_entry.id   AF-A0A2G3J4K4-F1
#
_cell.length_a   1.000
_cell.length_b   1.000
_cell.length_c   1.000
_cell.angle_alpha   90.00
_cell.angle_beta   90.00
_cell.angle_gamma   90.00
#
_symmetry.space_group_name_H-M   'P 1'
#
loop_
_entity.id
_entity.type
_entity.pdbx_description
1 polymer ?
#
loop_
_entity_poly.entity_id
_entity_poly.type
_entity_poly.pdbx_seq_one_letter_code
_entity_poly.pdbx_strand_id
1 'polypeptide(L)'
;MQSKLAIWSSKDKERKFDRLLRMIAEPVWLREAARITLASSGAKTPGMDGVTRVYMENHLQHELETLRVELLAGTFQPQAARRVYIPKSNGKMRPLGIPCLRDGIVQRAILMVMEPIWESDFHTVSYGFRKARSVHHAIRSVKLQLQDGGEQSTAGRW
;
A
#
# COMPACT_ATOMS: atom_id res chain seq x y z
N MET A 1 -13.58 -5.24 9.53
CA MET A 1 -13.43 -3.79 9.84
C MET A 1 -13.24 -2.97 8.56
N GLN A 2 -12.43 -3.39 7.57
CA GLN A 2 -12.32 -2.70 6.25
C GLN A 2 -13.66 -2.48 5.54
N SER A 3 -14.56 -3.46 5.57
CA SER A 3 -15.89 -3.33 4.95
C SER A 3 -16.73 -2.20 5.57
N LYS A 4 -16.57 -1.92 6.88
CA LYS A 4 -17.27 -0.81 7.53
C LYS A 4 -16.75 0.53 7.04
N LEU A 5 -15.42 0.68 6.92
CA LEU A 5 -14.81 1.89 6.35
C LEU A 5 -15.30 2.16 4.94
N ALA A 6 -15.31 1.14 4.08
CA ALA A 6 -15.81 1.26 2.71
C ALA A 6 -17.30 1.66 2.68
N ILE A 7 -18.15 1.02 3.49
CA ILE A 7 -19.58 1.36 3.56
C ILE A 7 -19.78 2.81 4.04
N TRP A 8 -19.02 3.25 5.03
CA TRP A 8 -19.12 4.61 5.56
C TRP A 8 -18.64 5.65 4.54
N SER A 9 -17.53 5.36 3.85
CA SER A 9 -16.97 6.24 2.82
C SER A 9 -17.93 6.43 1.64
N SER A 10 -18.56 5.34 1.18
CA SER A 10 -19.51 5.42 0.06
C SER A 10 -20.84 6.10 0.40
N LYS A 11 -21.23 6.15 1.69
CA LYS A 11 -22.51 6.74 2.12
C LYS A 11 -22.43 8.26 2.32
N ASP A 12 -21.27 8.77 2.73
CA ASP A 12 -21.08 10.20 3.03
C ASP A 12 -19.66 10.60 2.62
N LYS A 13 -19.56 11.38 1.54
CA LYS A 13 -18.28 11.84 0.98
C LYS A 13 -17.59 12.90 1.82
N GLU A 14 -18.33 13.62 2.67
CA GLU A 14 -17.79 14.65 3.56
C GLU A 14 -17.39 14.08 4.93
N ARG A 15 -17.57 12.77 5.12
CA ARG A 15 -17.28 12.10 6.39
C ARG A 15 -15.81 12.22 6.73
N LYS A 16 -15.54 12.80 7.89
CA LYS A 16 -14.21 12.79 8.50
C LYS A 16 -13.98 11.47 9.24
N PHE A 17 -12.89 10.78 8.92
CA PHE A 17 -12.44 9.61 9.65
C PHE A 17 -11.47 10.02 10.74
N ASP A 18 -11.87 9.85 12.00
CA ASP A 18 -11.04 10.12 13.16
C ASP A 18 -10.33 8.85 13.66
N ARG A 19 -9.36 9.03 14.55
CA ARG A 19 -8.66 7.94 15.28
C ARG A 19 -8.02 6.87 14.37
N LEU A 20 -7.66 7.25 13.13
CA LEU A 20 -7.01 6.35 12.17
C LEU A 20 -5.73 5.73 12.74
N LEU A 21 -4.92 6.51 13.46
CA LEU A 21 -3.70 6.01 14.12
C LEU A 21 -4.00 4.90 15.14
N ARG A 22 -5.07 5.04 15.92
CA ARG A 22 -5.50 4.01 16.88
C ARG A 22 -5.92 2.73 16.16
N MET A 23 -6.55 2.85 14.99
CA MET A 23 -6.93 1.72 14.17
C MET A 23 -5.71 1.03 13.53
N ILE A 24 -4.75 1.81 13.04
CA ILE A 24 -3.47 1.32 12.50
C ILE A 24 -2.71 0.53 13.58
N ALA A 25 -2.70 1.04 14.81
CA ALA A 25 -1.99 0.44 15.94
C ALA A 25 -2.73 -0.74 16.60
N GLU A 26 -3.93 -1.12 16.12
CA GLU A 26 -4.72 -2.20 16.71
C GLU A 26 -4.00 -3.56 16.54
N PRO A 27 -3.92 -4.43 17.57
CA PRO A 27 -3.01 -5.58 17.54
C PRO A 27 -3.35 -6.58 16.43
N VAL A 28 -4.65 -6.78 16.19
CA VAL A 28 -5.14 -7.62 15.09
C VAL A 28 -4.74 -7.05 13.74
N TRP A 29 -4.73 -5.72 13.61
CA TRP A 29 -4.38 -5.02 12.38
C TRP A 29 -2.89 -5.10 12.09
N LEU A 30 -2.05 -4.81 13.09
CA LEU A 30 -0.60 -4.92 12.99
C LEU A 30 -0.16 -6.35 12.69
N ARG A 31 -0.81 -7.35 13.31
CA ARG A 31 -0.54 -8.77 13.03
C ARG A 31 -0.87 -9.14 11.59
N GLU A 32 -2.02 -8.71 11.07
CA GLU A 32 -2.39 -8.97 9.68
C GLU A 32 -1.49 -8.22 8.70
N ALA A 33 -1.11 -6.97 9.02
CA ALA A 33 -0.14 -6.21 8.24
C ALA A 33 1.21 -6.94 8.18
N ALA A 34 1.70 -7.46 9.30
CA ALA A 34 2.93 -8.24 9.35
C ALA A 34 2.84 -9.54 8.56
N ARG A 35 1.74 -10.28 8.68
CA ARG A 35 1.50 -11.49 7.88
C ARG A 35 1.63 -11.21 6.38
N ILE A 36 1.02 -10.11 5.91
CA ILE A 36 1.06 -9.73 4.49
C ILE A 36 2.47 -9.25 4.08
N THR A 37 3.10 -8.41 4.90
CA THR A 37 4.44 -7.88 4.63
C THR A 37 5.47 -9.01 4.54
N LEU A 38 5.46 -9.94 5.49
CA LEU A 38 6.41 -11.06 5.56
C LEU A 38 6.17 -12.11 4.46
N ALA A 39 4.93 -12.25 3.98
CA ALA A 39 4.61 -13.11 2.83
C ALA A 39 5.11 -12.54 1.49
N SER A 40 5.40 -11.24 1.41
CA SER A 40 5.86 -10.61 0.17
C SER A 40 7.27 -11.05 -0.24
N SER A 41 7.58 -11.01 -1.53
CA SER A 41 8.94 -11.26 -2.04
C SER A 41 9.97 -10.25 -1.51
N GLY A 42 9.53 -9.02 -1.25
CA GLY A 42 10.38 -7.96 -0.70
C GLY A 42 10.95 -8.28 0.68
N ALA A 43 10.19 -8.99 1.52
CA ALA A 43 10.63 -9.37 2.87
C ALA A 43 11.84 -10.31 2.90
N LYS A 44 12.21 -10.93 1.77
CA LYS A 44 13.43 -11.75 1.67
C LYS A 44 14.71 -10.91 1.75
N THR A 45 14.62 -9.61 1.52
CA THR A 45 15.77 -8.72 1.45
C THR A 45 15.73 -7.76 2.64
N PRO A 46 16.72 -7.79 3.55
CA PRO A 46 16.72 -6.93 4.73
C PRO A 46 16.83 -5.45 4.38
N GLY A 47 16.34 -4.60 5.28
CA GLY A 47 16.47 -3.14 5.21
C GLY A 47 17.87 -2.66 5.60
N MET A 48 18.00 -1.39 5.98
CA MET A 48 19.28 -0.86 6.47
C MET A 48 19.65 -1.36 7.87
N ASP A 49 18.67 -1.77 8.66
CA ASP A 49 18.84 -2.40 9.98
C ASP A 49 19.39 -3.83 9.93
N GLY A 50 19.46 -4.44 8.75
CA GLY A 50 19.91 -5.83 8.59
C GLY A 50 18.92 -6.87 9.12
N VAL A 51 17.74 -6.47 9.60
CA VAL A 51 16.75 -7.37 10.19
C VAL A 51 16.18 -8.28 9.10
N THR A 52 16.37 -9.58 9.28
CA THR A 52 15.88 -10.59 8.34
C THR A 52 14.45 -11.01 8.66
N ARG A 53 13.77 -11.59 7.67
CA ARG A 53 12.44 -12.18 7.86
C ARG A 53 12.42 -13.22 8.98
N VAL A 54 13.42 -14.09 9.04
CA VAL A 54 13.51 -15.16 10.07
C VAL A 54 13.63 -14.56 11.46
N TYR A 55 14.47 -13.54 11.63
CA TYR A 55 14.58 -12.83 12.90
C TYR A 55 13.25 -12.18 13.30
N MET A 56 12.60 -11.47 12.37
CA MET A 56 11.32 -10.81 12.61
C MET A 56 10.23 -11.81 12.98
N GLU A 57 10.14 -12.97 12.31
CA GLU A 57 9.17 -14.03 12.64
C GLU A 57 9.38 -14.59 14.05
N ASN A 58 10.64 -14.80 14.47
CA ASN A 58 10.98 -15.31 15.80
C ASN A 58 10.66 -14.31 16.93
N HIS A 59 10.71 -13.00 16.65
CA HIS A 59 10.48 -11.94 17.65
C HIS A 59 9.15 -11.19 17.41
N LEU A 60 8.28 -11.73 16.55
CA LEU A 60 7.15 -11.00 15.99
C LEU A 60 6.25 -10.38 17.04
N GLN A 61 5.87 -11.15 18.07
CA GLN A 61 4.95 -10.66 19.10
C GLN A 61 5.54 -9.47 19.88
N HIS A 62 6.84 -9.51 20.18
CA HIS A 62 7.53 -8.40 20.86
C HIS A 62 7.60 -7.18 19.94
N GLU A 63 8.03 -7.37 18.69
CA GLU A 63 8.15 -6.30 17.70
C GLU A 63 6.82 -5.57 17.46
N LEU A 64 5.71 -6.31 17.38
CA LEU A 64 4.38 -5.75 17.20
C LEU A 64 3.89 -4.96 18.43
N GLU A 65 4.18 -5.42 19.63
CA GLU A 65 3.84 -4.70 20.86
C GLU A 65 4.63 -3.38 20.95
N THR A 66 5.94 -3.45 20.67
CA THR A 66 6.79 -2.26 20.61
C THR A 66 6.29 -1.26 19.57
N LEU A 67 5.97 -1.73 18.34
CA LEU A 67 5.38 -0.87 17.31
C LEU A 67 4.08 -0.23 17.76
N ARG A 68 3.21 -0.97 18.44
CA ARG A 68 1.95 -0.43 18.96
C ARG A 68 2.19 0.69 19.96
N VAL A 69 3.09 0.49 20.92
CA VAL A 69 3.44 1.51 21.92
C VAL A 69 4.00 2.75 21.24
N GLU A 70 4.97 2.59 20.33
CA GLU A 70 5.59 3.69 19.61
C GLU A 70 4.60 4.47 18.74
N LEU A 71 3.70 3.79 18.04
CA LEU A 71 2.67 4.42 17.21
C LEU A 71 1.68 5.23 18.06
N LEU A 72 1.22 4.67 19.19
CA LEU A 72 0.27 5.36 20.07
C LEU A 72 0.92 6.53 20.83
N ALA A 73 2.21 6.43 21.16
CA ALA A 73 2.98 7.50 21.78
C ALA A 73 3.47 8.56 20.79
N GLY A 74 3.36 8.32 19.47
CA GLY A 74 3.89 9.22 18.45
C GLY A 74 5.42 9.23 18.37
N THR A 75 6.09 8.20 18.90
CA THR A 75 7.55 8.09 18.94
C THR A 75 8.13 7.20 17.85
N PHE A 76 7.27 6.54 17.06
CA PHE A 76 7.71 5.74 15.91
C PHE A 76 8.47 6.61 14.90
N GLN A 77 9.73 6.24 14.61
CA GLN A 77 10.56 6.91 13.62
C GLN A 77 10.88 5.94 12.47
N PRO A 78 10.39 6.21 11.25
CA PRO A 78 10.72 5.40 10.09
C PRO A 78 12.23 5.44 9.80
N GLN A 79 12.80 4.31 9.41
CA GLN A 79 14.19 4.28 8.99
C GLN A 79 14.32 4.65 7.50
N ALA A 80 15.51 5.12 7.12
CA ALA A 80 15.80 5.37 5.72
C ALA A 80 15.82 4.05 4.92
N ALA A 81 15.25 4.08 3.71
CA ALA A 81 15.19 2.91 2.86
C ALA A 81 16.58 2.54 2.31
N ARG A 82 16.94 1.25 2.36
CA ARG A 82 18.19 0.74 1.79
C ARG A 82 18.16 0.84 0.28
N ARG A 83 19.14 1.52 -0.31
CA ARG A 83 19.24 1.64 -1.77
C ARG A 83 19.89 0.39 -2.37
N VAL A 84 19.20 -0.25 -3.31
CA VAL A 84 19.77 -1.28 -4.18
C VAL A 84 19.59 -0.90 -5.64
N TYR A 85 20.43 -1.44 -6.52
CA TYR A 85 20.40 -1.13 -7.94
C TYR A 85 20.08 -2.40 -8.74
N ILE A 86 19.04 -2.32 -9.57
CA ILE A 86 18.60 -3.42 -10.44
C ILE A 86 18.98 -3.05 -11.89
N PRO A 87 19.70 -3.92 -12.62
CA PRO A 87 20.06 -3.64 -14.00
C PRO A 87 18.82 -3.58 -14.90
N LYS A 88 18.82 -2.63 -15.85
CA LYS A 88 17.86 -2.58 -16.96
C LYS A 88 18.49 -3.24 -18.19
N SER A 89 17.63 -3.63 -19.14
CA SER A 89 18.05 -4.14 -20.45
C SER A 89 18.90 -3.15 -21.26
N ASN A 90 18.78 -1.85 -21.01
CA ASN A 90 19.51 -0.79 -21.71
C ASN A 90 20.83 -0.37 -21.04
N GLY A 91 21.38 -1.20 -20.15
CA GLY A 91 22.65 -0.95 -19.46
C GLY A 91 22.58 0.08 -18.32
N LYS A 92 21.45 0.77 -18.12
CA LYS A 92 21.26 1.68 -16.98
C LYS A 92 20.81 0.92 -15.73
N MET A 93 21.03 1.51 -14.55
CA MET A 93 20.55 0.95 -13.28
C MET A 93 19.22 1.59 -12.85
N ARG A 94 18.31 0.79 -12.29
CA ARG A 94 17.09 1.25 -11.60
C ARG A 94 17.35 1.28 -10.09
N PRO A 95 17.32 2.45 -9.43
CA PRO A 95 17.39 2.51 -7.98
C PRO A 95 16.09 1.97 -7.37
N LEU A 96 16.18 1.08 -6.40
CA LEU A 96 15.07 0.58 -5.59
C LEU A 96 15.36 0.87 -4.11
N GLY A 97 14.37 1.37 -3.38
CA GLY A 97 14.44 1.54 -1.93
C GLY A 97 13.78 0.36 -1.25
N ILE A 98 14.50 -0.31 -0.36
CA ILE A 98 14.00 -1.41 0.45
C ILE A 98 13.77 -0.90 1.87
N PRO A 99 12.52 -0.79 2.34
CA PRO A 99 12.24 -0.37 3.71
C PRO A 99 12.67 -1.45 4.71
N CYS A 100 12.91 -1.05 5.95
CA CYS A 100 13.06 -2.01 7.05
C CYS A 100 11.72 -2.75 7.27
N LEU A 101 11.77 -3.98 7.80
CA LEU A 101 10.57 -4.79 7.95
C LEU A 101 9.54 -4.12 8.87
N ARG A 102 9.99 -3.49 9.96
CA ARG A 102 9.15 -2.68 10.86
C ARG A 102 8.39 -1.59 10.09
N ASP A 103 9.09 -0.83 9.26
CA ASP A 103 8.48 0.22 8.44
C ASP A 103 7.48 -0.35 7.44
N GLY A 104 7.82 -1.48 6.81
CA GLY A 104 6.93 -2.18 5.89
C GLY A 104 5.64 -2.67 6.56
N ILE A 105 5.69 -3.09 7.83
CA ILE A 105 4.50 -3.47 8.61
C ILE A 105 3.63 -2.23 8.84
N VAL A 106 4.21 -1.12 9.29
CA VAL A 106 3.47 0.13 9.53
C VAL A 106 2.85 0.67 8.23
N GLN A 107 3.62 0.72 7.14
CA GLN A 107 3.14 1.11 5.81
C GLN A 107 1.98 0.23 5.36
N ARG A 108 2.06 -1.09 5.58
CA ARG A 108 0.98 -2.01 5.24
C ARG A 108 -0.26 -1.78 6.09
N ALA A 109 -0.10 -1.54 7.39
CA ALA A 109 -1.21 -1.24 8.30
C ALA A 109 -1.92 0.07 7.91
N ILE A 110 -1.16 1.11 7.56
CA ILE A 110 -1.69 2.37 7.00
C ILE A 110 -2.50 2.09 5.74
N LEU A 111 -1.91 1.38 4.77
CA LEU A 111 -2.59 1.06 3.51
C LEU A 111 -3.91 0.29 3.75
N MET A 112 -3.91 -0.67 4.67
CA MET A 112 -5.12 -1.44 5.02
C MET A 112 -6.26 -0.59 5.58
N VAL A 113 -5.95 0.55 6.22
CA VAL A 113 -6.95 1.50 6.74
C VAL A 113 -7.37 2.49 5.66
N MET A 114 -6.42 3.00 4.88
CA MET A 114 -6.68 4.08 3.91
C MET A 114 -7.31 3.57 2.61
N GLU A 115 -6.95 2.38 2.15
CA GLU A 115 -7.44 1.81 0.89
C GLU A 115 -8.98 1.75 0.79
N PRO A 116 -9.76 1.26 1.79
CA PRO A 116 -11.21 1.28 1.70
C PRO A 116 -11.83 2.69 1.69
N ILE A 117 -11.11 3.71 2.17
CA ILE A 117 -11.53 5.11 2.13
C ILE A 117 -11.26 5.66 0.72
N TRP A 118 -10.04 5.51 0.20
CA TRP A 118 -9.69 6.00 -1.12
C TRP A 118 -10.41 5.30 -2.27
N GLU A 119 -10.76 4.02 -2.10
CA GLU A 119 -11.46 3.27 -3.15
C GLU A 119 -12.85 3.83 -3.45
N SER A 120 -13.51 4.52 -2.52
CA SER A 120 -14.78 5.23 -2.81
C SER A 120 -14.59 6.49 -3.65
N ASP A 121 -13.39 7.07 -3.63
CA ASP A 121 -13.13 8.39 -4.20
C ASP A 121 -12.40 8.31 -5.55
N PHE A 122 -11.69 7.20 -5.79
CA PHE A 122 -10.96 7.02 -7.04
C PHE A 122 -11.90 6.99 -8.26
N HIS A 123 -11.48 7.69 -9.31
CA HIS A 123 -12.15 7.65 -10.61
C HIS A 123 -12.25 6.21 -11.15
N THR A 124 -13.33 5.91 -11.86
CA THR A 124 -13.61 4.56 -12.40
C THR A 124 -12.54 4.09 -13.40
N VAL A 125 -11.92 5.03 -14.13
CA VAL A 125 -10.81 4.78 -15.06
C VAL A 125 -9.40 4.89 -14.45
N SER A 126 -9.29 4.89 -13.12
CA SER A 126 -7.98 4.76 -12.44
C SER A 126 -7.67 3.29 -12.20
N TYR A 127 -6.57 2.76 -12.73
CA TYR A 127 -6.28 1.31 -12.68
C TYR A 127 -4.99 0.95 -11.93
N GLY A 128 -4.07 1.89 -11.76
CA GLY A 128 -2.75 1.61 -11.17
C GLY A 128 -2.83 1.25 -9.70
N PHE A 129 -2.16 0.16 -9.30
CA PHE A 129 -1.97 -0.26 -7.90
C PHE A 129 -3.26 -0.42 -7.07
N ARG A 130 -4.41 -0.66 -7.72
CA ARG A 130 -5.71 -0.88 -7.07
C ARG A 130 -6.09 -2.34 -7.07
N LYS A 131 -6.77 -2.77 -6.00
CA LYS A 131 -7.33 -4.14 -5.90
C LYS A 131 -8.25 -4.43 -7.08
N ALA A 132 -8.13 -5.64 -7.64
CA ALA A 132 -8.91 -6.12 -8.78
C ALA A 132 -8.86 -5.22 -10.05
N ARG A 133 -7.90 -4.30 -10.16
CA ARG A 133 -7.60 -3.51 -11.35
C ARG A 133 -6.24 -3.91 -11.90
N SER A 134 -6.06 -3.76 -13.21
CA SER A 134 -4.81 -4.12 -13.88
C SER A 134 -4.63 -3.28 -15.14
N VAL A 135 -3.42 -3.27 -15.69
CA VAL A 135 -3.10 -2.58 -16.94
C VAL A 135 -3.97 -3.08 -18.10
N HIS A 136 -4.34 -4.36 -18.11
CA HIS A 136 -5.22 -4.91 -19.14
C HIS A 136 -6.62 -4.29 -19.14
N HIS A 137 -7.16 -3.94 -17.96
CA HIS A 137 -8.43 -3.20 -17.88
C HIS A 137 -8.29 -1.81 -18.51
N ALA A 138 -7.18 -1.12 -18.26
CA ALA A 138 -6.92 0.19 -18.85
C ALA A 138 -6.86 0.12 -20.40
N ILE A 139 -6.09 -0.84 -20.93
CA ILE A 139 -5.98 -1.08 -22.38
C ILE A 139 -7.36 -1.35 -22.98
N ARG A 140 -8.16 -2.20 -22.34
CA ARG A 140 -9.52 -2.53 -22.81
C ARG A 140 -10.42 -1.30 -22.84
N SER A 141 -10.40 -0.48 -21.79
CA SER A 141 -11.21 0.73 -21.73
C SER A 141 -10.84 1.73 -22.82
N VAL A 142 -9.54 1.94 -23.08
CA VAL A 142 -9.08 2.78 -24.19
C VAL A 142 -9.52 2.19 -25.54
N LYS A 143 -9.39 0.88 -25.74
CA LYS A 143 -9.79 0.22 -26.99
C LYS A 143 -11.28 0.43 -27.29
N LEU A 144 -12.15 0.27 -26.28
CA LEU A 144 -13.60 0.49 -26.45
C LEU A 144 -13.89 1.96 -26.78
N GLN A 145 -13.27 2.90 -26.06
CA GLN A 145 -13.46 4.34 -26.33
C GLN A 145 -13.04 4.75 -27.75
N LEU A 146 -11.97 4.14 -28.28
CA LEU A 146 -11.52 4.38 -29.66
C LEU A 146 -12.44 3.75 -30.71
N GLN A 147 -13.20 2.70 -30.36
CA GLN A 147 -14.11 2.00 -31.27
C GLN A 147 -15.54 2.57 -31.25
N ASP A 148 -15.97 3.13 -30.12
CA ASP A 148 -17.32 3.69 -29.95
C ASP A 148 -17.43 5.15 -30.43
N GLY A 149 -16.32 5.80 -30.79
CA GLY A 149 -16.32 7.13 -31.39
C GLY A 149 -16.58 7.06 -32.89
N GLY A 150 -17.76 7.49 -33.35
CA GLY A 150 -17.98 7.84 -34.76
C GLY A 150 -16.99 8.92 -35.23
N GLU A 151 -16.85 9.12 -36.55
CA GLU A 151 -15.85 9.96 -37.24
C GLU A 151 -15.60 11.39 -36.68
N GLN A 152 -16.43 11.87 -35.75
CA GLN A 152 -16.38 13.20 -35.16
C GLN A 152 -15.98 13.24 -33.66
N SER A 153 -15.73 12.11 -32.99
CA SER A 153 -15.59 12.07 -31.51
C SER A 153 -14.17 12.03 -30.95
N THR A 154 -13.12 11.93 -31.76
CA THR A 154 -11.72 11.83 -31.27
C THR A 154 -10.96 13.15 -31.38
N ALA A 155 -11.58 14.26 -30.98
CA ALA A 155 -10.80 15.41 -30.52
C ALA A 155 -10.36 15.11 -29.08
N GLY A 156 -9.21 14.45 -28.94
CA GLY A 156 -8.60 14.13 -27.65
C GLY A 156 -8.48 15.38 -26.79
N ARG A 157 -9.37 15.52 -25.80
CA ARG A 157 -9.18 16.41 -24.67
C ARG A 157 -8.33 15.67 -23.65
N TRP A 158 -7.03 15.93 -23.73
CA TRP A 158 -6.10 15.76 -22.62
C TRP A 158 -6.05 17.07 -21.84
#